data_AF-A0A928A2U2-F1
#
_entry.id   AF-A0A928A2U2-F1
#
_cell.length_a   1.000
_cell.length_b   1.000
_cell.length_c   1.000
_cell.angle_alpha   90.00
_cell.angle_beta   90.00
_cell.angle_gamma   90.00
#
_symmetry.space_group_name_H-M   'P 1'
#
loop_
_entity.id
_entity.type
_entity.pdbx_description
1 polymer ?
#
loop_
_entity_poly.entity_id
_entity_poly.type
_entity_poly.pdbx_seq_one_letter_code
_entity_poly.pdbx_strand_id
1 'polypeptide(L)'
;MEYILNKYNYCNKMSLVTLFPNYCNLTETEAKLILDELSENNLKSIKKLYDIYNISEDFNLIIKNIKNECSTFKEKHFKEYKKDFENSFICDHVGEDTLYDEPKSFYWHAYHTFGCELDNINFINKHISKFKNNKTLKILDKFPKLKNNYISHKITFNTYVTGGPLQIIYYFNLNEETKEYLLQFKDDYSFNNGLEDLALYKDDNLLYASCTHEKFRYHGLSEENKNNR
;
A
#
# COMPACT_ATOMS: atom_id res chain seq x y z
N MET A 1 -5.62 -2.08 24.23
CA MET A 1 -5.16 -3.29 23.53
C MET A 1 -5.79 -4.54 24.12
N GLU A 2 -5.91 -4.65 25.45
CA GLU A 2 -6.52 -5.79 26.16
C GLU A 2 -7.83 -6.30 25.53
N TYR A 3 -8.79 -5.40 25.24
CA TYR A 3 -10.05 -5.79 24.61
C TYR A 3 -9.85 -6.55 23.29
N ILE A 4 -8.92 -6.10 22.45
CA ILE A 4 -8.64 -6.71 21.14
C ILE A 4 -8.00 -8.08 21.35
N LEU A 5 -6.99 -8.18 22.21
CA LEU A 5 -6.32 -9.45 22.48
C LEU A 5 -7.25 -10.48 23.14
N ASN A 6 -8.18 -10.04 23.98
CA ASN A 6 -9.19 -10.91 24.56
C ASN A 6 -10.21 -11.38 23.51
N LYS A 7 -10.68 -10.47 22.65
CA LYS A 7 -11.63 -10.78 21.57
C LYS A 7 -11.04 -11.74 20.52
N TYR A 8 -9.76 -11.60 20.21
CA TYR A 8 -9.05 -12.40 19.21
C TYR A 8 -8.01 -13.32 19.86
N ASN A 9 -8.29 -13.86 21.04
CA ASN A 9 -7.35 -14.67 21.82
C ASN A 9 -6.92 -15.99 21.15
N TYR A 10 -7.67 -16.42 20.14
CA TYR A 10 -7.44 -17.64 19.36
C TYR A 10 -6.50 -17.43 18.16
N CYS A 11 -6.20 -16.17 17.82
CA CYS A 11 -5.19 -15.82 16.82
C CYS A 11 -3.79 -16.24 17.28
N ASN A 12 -2.97 -16.67 16.34
CA ASN A 12 -1.61 -17.17 16.57
C ASN A 12 -0.54 -16.40 15.75
N LYS A 13 -0.96 -15.43 14.95
CA LYS A 13 -0.06 -14.56 14.18
C LYS A 13 -0.57 -13.13 14.21
N MET A 14 0.35 -12.18 14.13
CA MET A 14 0.06 -10.76 13.97
C MET A 14 0.96 -10.13 12.92
N SER A 15 0.61 -8.95 12.45
CA SER A 15 1.52 -8.11 11.67
C SER A 15 1.47 -6.65 12.10
N LEU A 16 2.58 -5.97 11.88
CA LEU A 16 2.74 -4.53 12.05
C LEU A 16 3.41 -3.96 10.80
N VAL A 17 3.13 -2.69 10.50
CA VAL A 17 3.56 -2.00 9.30
C VAL A 17 4.56 -0.90 9.64
N THR A 18 5.49 -0.62 8.73
CA THR A 18 6.26 0.62 8.71
C THR A 18 6.28 1.17 7.29
N LEU A 19 6.43 2.49 7.14
CA LEU A 19 6.83 3.08 5.86
C LEU A 19 8.20 2.52 5.44
N PHE A 20 8.38 2.32 4.13
CA PHE A 20 9.62 1.84 3.56
C PHE A 20 10.74 2.87 3.77
N PRO A 21 11.77 2.56 4.58
CA PRO A 21 12.80 3.55 4.90
C PRO A 21 13.78 3.77 3.76
N ASN A 22 14.23 5.02 3.56
CA ASN A 22 15.22 5.39 2.53
C ASN A 22 16.58 4.66 2.62
N TYR A 23 16.88 4.01 3.76
CA TYR A 23 18.10 3.22 3.93
C TYR A 23 17.92 1.74 3.58
N CYS A 24 16.71 1.31 3.24
CA CYS A 24 16.42 -0.03 2.76
C CYS A 24 16.63 -0.10 1.25
N ASN A 25 16.87 -1.32 0.77
CA ASN A 25 17.07 -1.58 -0.64
C ASN A 25 16.21 -2.77 -1.06
N LEU A 26 15.93 -2.86 -2.35
CA LEU A 26 15.22 -3.95 -2.98
C LEU A 26 16.18 -4.73 -3.87
N THR A 27 15.98 -6.05 -3.92
CA THR A 27 16.47 -6.85 -5.03
C THR A 27 15.65 -6.56 -6.28
N GLU A 28 16.20 -6.86 -7.46
CA GLU A 28 15.45 -6.74 -8.72
C GLU A 28 14.19 -7.61 -8.72
N THR A 29 14.23 -8.79 -8.10
CA THR A 29 13.08 -9.68 -7.97
C THR A 29 11.99 -9.09 -7.09
N GLU A 30 12.34 -8.55 -5.91
CA GLU A 30 11.36 -7.86 -5.04
C GLU A 30 10.75 -6.65 -5.74
N ALA A 31 11.59 -5.82 -6.37
CA ALA A 31 11.13 -4.65 -7.12
C ALA A 31 10.14 -5.05 -8.23
N LYS A 32 10.46 -6.08 -9.01
CA LYS A 32 9.56 -6.58 -10.05
C LYS A 32 8.22 -7.03 -9.46
N LEU A 33 8.22 -7.85 -8.41
CA LEU A 33 6.99 -8.34 -7.78
C LEU A 33 6.12 -7.19 -7.26
N ILE A 34 6.73 -6.18 -6.62
CA ILE A 34 6.03 -5.00 -6.10
C ILE A 34 5.41 -4.19 -7.25
N LEU A 35 6.14 -3.99 -8.35
CA LEU A 35 5.66 -3.22 -9.49
C LEU A 35 4.58 -3.96 -10.30
N ASP A 36 4.68 -5.28 -10.41
CA ASP A 36 3.66 -6.12 -11.03
C ASP A 36 2.36 -6.05 -10.20
N GLU A 37 2.45 -6.18 -8.87
CA GLU A 37 1.29 -6.04 -7.94
C GLU A 37 0.66 -4.64 -8.03
N LEU A 38 1.48 -3.58 -8.07
CA LEU A 38 1.01 -2.20 -8.23
C LEU A 38 0.23 -2.02 -9.54
N SER A 39 0.82 -2.47 -10.65
CA SER A 39 0.24 -2.33 -11.99
C SER A 39 -1.09 -3.08 -12.11
N GLU A 40 -1.16 -4.31 -11.58
CA GLU A 40 -2.39 -5.11 -11.59
C GLU A 40 -3.51 -4.46 -10.76
N ASN A 41 -3.18 -3.99 -9.56
CA ASN A 41 -4.17 -3.34 -8.68
C ASN A 41 -4.69 -2.02 -9.26
N ASN A 42 -3.81 -1.22 -9.87
CA ASN A 42 -4.19 0.02 -10.55
C ASN A 42 -5.12 -0.27 -11.73
N LEU A 43 -4.74 -1.21 -12.60
CA LEU A 43 -5.58 -1.63 -13.73
C LEU A 43 -6.95 -2.12 -13.27
N LYS A 44 -7.00 -2.97 -12.24
CA LYS A 44 -8.26 -3.49 -11.68
C LYS A 44 -9.14 -2.37 -11.12
N SER A 45 -8.54 -1.39 -10.44
CA SER A 45 -9.27 -0.27 -9.85
C SER A 45 -9.83 0.67 -10.91
N ILE A 46 -9.03 1.02 -11.93
CA ILE A 46 -9.48 1.84 -13.05
C ILE A 46 -10.49 1.11 -13.92
N LYS A 47 -10.36 -0.21 -14.11
CA LYS A 47 -11.34 -1.01 -14.85
C LYS A 47 -12.73 -0.97 -14.20
N LYS A 48 -12.80 -1.06 -12.87
CA LYS A 48 -14.07 -0.90 -12.15
C LYS A 48 -14.74 0.45 -12.42
N LEU A 49 -13.95 1.53 -12.43
CA LEU A 49 -14.47 2.86 -12.75
C LEU A 49 -14.93 2.94 -14.21
N TYR A 50 -14.13 2.42 -15.15
CA TYR A 50 -14.47 2.36 -16.57
C TYR A 50 -15.83 1.68 -16.79
N ASP A 51 -16.06 0.54 -16.12
CA ASP A 51 -17.32 -0.21 -16.23
C ASP A 51 -18.51 0.57 -15.61
N ILE A 52 -18.30 1.34 -14.55
CA ILE A 52 -19.33 2.22 -13.95
C ILE A 52 -19.73 3.35 -14.90
N TYR A 53 -18.75 3.97 -15.54
CA TYR A 53 -18.98 5.09 -16.46
C TYR A 53 -19.47 4.64 -17.84
N ASN A 54 -19.46 3.34 -18.13
CA ASN A 54 -19.92 2.75 -19.40
C ASN A 54 -19.31 3.43 -20.64
N ILE A 55 -17.99 3.60 -20.59
CA ILE A 55 -17.20 4.27 -21.63
C ILE A 55 -17.14 3.37 -22.86
N SER A 56 -17.31 3.96 -24.06
CA SER A 56 -17.46 3.21 -25.31
C SER A 56 -16.14 2.84 -25.98
N GLU A 57 -15.10 3.64 -25.75
CA GLU A 57 -13.77 3.45 -26.31
C GLU A 57 -13.07 2.23 -25.71
N ASP A 58 -12.17 1.62 -26.49
CA ASP A 58 -11.42 0.44 -26.04
C ASP A 58 -10.56 0.75 -24.81
N PHE A 59 -10.81 0.02 -23.72
CA PHE A 59 -10.13 0.22 -22.45
C PHE A 59 -8.61 0.15 -22.57
N ASN A 60 -8.07 -0.82 -23.34
CA ASN A 60 -6.63 -1.00 -23.45
C ASN A 60 -5.97 0.16 -24.21
N LEU A 61 -6.64 0.68 -25.24
CA LEU A 61 -6.22 1.87 -25.97
C LEU A 61 -6.23 3.10 -25.05
N ILE A 62 -7.28 3.29 -24.24
CA ILE A 62 -7.35 4.37 -23.26
C ILE A 62 -6.15 4.31 -22.32
N ILE A 63 -5.92 3.16 -21.68
CA ILE A 63 -4.83 3.01 -20.72
C ILE A 63 -3.47 3.24 -21.39
N LYS A 64 -3.26 2.71 -22.60
CA LYS A 64 -2.02 2.92 -23.35
C LYS A 64 -1.75 4.41 -23.60
N ASN A 65 -2.77 5.16 -24.03
CA ASN A 65 -2.64 6.59 -24.30
C ASN A 65 -2.36 7.38 -23.03
N ILE A 66 -3.12 7.11 -21.95
CA ILE A 66 -2.92 7.75 -20.64
C ILE A 66 -1.50 7.51 -20.12
N LYS A 67 -1.02 6.26 -20.13
CA LYS A 67 0.34 5.93 -19.69
C LYS A 67 1.40 6.67 -20.51
N ASN A 68 1.18 6.80 -21.82
CA ASN A 68 2.09 7.56 -22.69
C ASN A 68 2.12 9.04 -22.31
N GLU A 69 0.96 9.68 -22.12
CA GLU A 69 0.90 11.09 -21.72
C GLU A 69 1.53 11.32 -20.34
N CYS A 70 1.23 10.47 -19.35
CA CYS A 70 1.89 10.49 -18.05
C CYS A 70 3.42 10.44 -18.17
N SER A 71 3.95 9.62 -19.08
CA SER A 71 5.41 9.49 -19.27
C SER A 71 6.08 10.74 -19.86
N THR A 72 5.33 11.55 -20.62
CA THR A 72 5.83 12.76 -21.27
C THR A 72 5.48 14.05 -20.52
N PHE A 73 4.61 13.97 -19.51
CA PHE A 73 4.06 15.12 -18.80
C PHE A 73 5.15 16.03 -18.20
N LYS A 74 6.10 15.43 -17.49
CA LYS A 74 7.20 16.17 -16.86
C LYS A 74 8.02 16.95 -17.87
N GLU A 75 8.30 16.37 -19.03
CA GLU A 75 9.08 17.04 -20.08
C GLU A 75 8.31 18.22 -20.68
N LYS A 76 7.00 18.06 -20.91
CA LYS A 76 6.12 19.10 -21.45
C LYS A 76 6.00 20.30 -20.48
N HIS A 77 5.81 20.05 -19.19
CA HIS A 77 5.52 21.09 -18.21
C HIS A 77 6.69 21.46 -17.26
N PHE A 78 7.91 20.99 -17.56
CA PHE A 78 9.09 21.26 -16.72
C PHE A 78 9.32 22.75 -16.43
N LYS A 79 9.06 23.62 -17.41
CA LYS A 79 9.26 25.08 -17.29
C LYS A 79 8.22 25.74 -16.37
N GLU A 80 7.04 25.15 -16.27
CA GLU A 80 5.90 25.68 -15.54
C GLU A 80 5.96 25.30 -14.05
N TYR A 81 6.19 24.00 -13.76
CA TYR A 81 6.12 23.47 -12.38
C TYR A 81 7.47 23.43 -11.64
N LYS A 82 8.54 23.96 -12.25
CA LYS A 82 9.93 23.88 -11.74
C LYS A 82 10.43 22.44 -11.61
N LYS A 83 11.67 22.28 -11.15
CA LYS A 83 12.27 20.97 -10.85
C LYS A 83 11.56 20.38 -9.62
N ASP A 84 11.23 19.08 -9.66
CA ASP A 84 10.72 18.25 -8.54
C ASP A 84 9.19 18.11 -8.36
N PHE A 85 8.36 18.41 -9.37
CA PHE A 85 6.94 18.01 -9.34
C PHE A 85 6.73 16.52 -9.68
N GLU A 86 5.56 15.98 -9.36
CA GLU A 86 5.15 14.59 -9.57
C GLU A 86 4.38 14.41 -10.88
N ASN A 87 4.44 13.21 -11.47
CA ASN A 87 3.64 12.88 -12.66
C ASN A 87 2.15 12.75 -12.31
N SER A 88 1.82 12.46 -11.06
CA SER A 88 0.46 12.42 -10.53
C SER A 88 -0.36 13.67 -10.86
N PHE A 89 0.26 14.86 -10.93
CA PHE A 89 -0.42 16.13 -11.21
C PHE A 89 -0.96 16.27 -12.63
N ILE A 90 -0.65 15.36 -13.56
CA ILE A 90 -1.27 15.36 -14.90
C ILE A 90 -2.80 15.29 -14.83
N CYS A 91 -3.38 14.72 -13.77
CA CYS A 91 -4.83 14.68 -13.58
C CYS A 91 -5.47 16.07 -13.55
N ASP A 92 -4.74 17.10 -13.12
CA ASP A 92 -5.27 18.47 -13.04
C ASP A 92 -5.37 19.14 -14.42
N HIS A 93 -4.76 18.54 -15.45
CA HIS A 93 -4.80 18.98 -16.84
C HIS A 93 -5.82 18.21 -17.70
N VAL A 94 -6.70 17.43 -17.07
CA VAL A 94 -7.76 16.69 -17.78
C VAL A 94 -8.69 17.64 -18.53
N GLY A 95 -8.77 17.45 -19.85
CA GLY A 95 -9.53 18.26 -20.79
C GLY A 95 -8.88 19.59 -21.21
N GLU A 96 -7.68 19.89 -20.72
CA GLU A 96 -6.91 21.06 -21.17
C GLU A 96 -5.82 20.65 -22.16
N ASP A 97 -4.96 19.72 -21.71
CA ASP A 97 -3.69 19.40 -22.36
C ASP A 97 -3.50 17.89 -22.58
N THR A 98 -4.54 17.13 -22.29
CA THR A 98 -4.62 15.67 -22.33
C THR A 98 -5.57 15.23 -23.43
N LEU A 99 -5.43 13.99 -23.89
CA LEU A 99 -6.26 13.42 -24.96
C LEU A 99 -7.74 13.29 -24.59
N TYR A 100 -8.03 13.14 -23.29
CA TYR A 100 -9.37 12.84 -22.80
C TYR A 100 -9.90 13.93 -21.86
N ASP A 101 -11.18 14.24 -22.00
CA ASP A 101 -11.88 15.32 -21.27
C ASP A 101 -13.11 14.81 -20.50
N GLU A 102 -13.97 13.96 -21.09
CA GLU A 102 -15.23 13.51 -20.51
C GLU A 102 -15.48 11.98 -20.59
N PRO A 103 -15.83 11.28 -19.49
CA PRO A 103 -16.26 11.84 -18.21
C PRO A 103 -15.08 12.26 -17.33
N LYS A 104 -15.04 13.55 -16.94
CA LYS A 104 -13.89 14.16 -16.26
C LYS A 104 -13.43 13.39 -15.02
N SER A 105 -14.36 12.87 -14.22
CA SER A 105 -14.02 12.10 -13.02
C SER A 105 -13.30 10.80 -13.33
N PHE A 106 -13.71 10.05 -14.36
CA PHE A 106 -13.01 8.83 -14.75
C PHE A 106 -11.57 9.14 -15.18
N TYR A 107 -11.41 10.09 -16.11
CA TYR A 107 -10.11 10.42 -16.66
C TYR A 107 -9.20 11.02 -15.60
N TRP A 108 -9.70 11.90 -14.73
CA TRP A 108 -8.94 12.44 -13.59
C TRP A 108 -8.37 11.30 -12.75
N HIS A 109 -9.18 10.30 -12.37
CA HIS A 109 -8.71 9.16 -11.59
C HIS A 109 -7.72 8.27 -12.34
N ALA A 110 -7.94 8.05 -13.65
CA ALA A 110 -7.04 7.27 -14.47
C ALA A 110 -5.66 7.94 -14.62
N TYR A 111 -5.62 9.24 -14.97
CA TYR A 111 -4.39 10.01 -15.06
C TYR A 111 -3.67 10.11 -13.72
N HIS A 112 -4.38 10.38 -12.62
CA HIS A 112 -3.79 10.41 -11.28
C HIS A 112 -3.14 9.06 -10.94
N THR A 113 -3.86 7.96 -11.17
CA THR A 113 -3.39 6.61 -10.85
C THR A 113 -2.13 6.23 -11.63
N PHE A 114 -2.11 6.44 -12.94
CA PHE A 114 -0.94 6.08 -13.76
C PHE A 114 0.20 7.10 -13.65
N GLY A 115 -0.08 8.35 -13.28
CA GLY A 115 0.92 9.32 -12.86
C GLY A 115 1.62 8.87 -11.57
N CYS A 116 0.86 8.52 -10.53
CA CYS A 116 1.40 7.94 -9.30
C CYS A 116 2.17 6.64 -9.54
N GLU A 117 1.69 5.76 -10.43
CA GLU A 117 2.39 4.52 -10.80
C GLU A 117 3.80 4.83 -11.33
N LEU A 118 3.93 5.83 -12.20
CA LEU A 118 5.22 6.23 -12.75
C LEU A 118 6.15 6.84 -11.70
N ASP A 119 5.63 7.66 -10.78
CA ASP A 119 6.42 8.19 -9.66
C ASP A 119 6.89 7.07 -8.72
N ASN A 120 6.03 6.08 -8.45
CA ASN A 120 6.37 4.89 -7.68
C ASN A 120 7.41 4.00 -8.37
N ILE A 121 7.32 3.80 -9.70
CA ILE A 121 8.35 3.11 -10.48
C ILE A 121 9.70 3.81 -10.33
N ASN A 122 9.72 5.14 -10.46
CA ASN A 122 10.93 5.94 -10.29
C ASN A 122 11.49 5.84 -8.87
N PHE A 123 10.61 5.83 -7.85
CA PHE A 123 11.00 5.62 -6.46
C PHE A 123 11.62 4.23 -6.22
N ILE A 124 10.98 3.17 -6.71
CA ILE A 124 11.46 1.78 -6.59
C ILE A 124 12.81 1.64 -7.28
N ASN A 125 12.96 2.14 -8.51
CA ASN A 125 14.20 2.05 -9.28
C ASN A 125 15.40 2.69 -8.57
N LYS A 126 15.19 3.76 -7.78
CA LYS A 126 16.23 4.38 -6.96
C LYS A 126 16.67 3.51 -5.78
N HIS A 127 15.81 2.60 -5.31
CA HIS A 127 16.06 1.72 -4.17
C HIS A 127 16.46 0.30 -4.58
N ILE A 128 16.54 -0.02 -5.88
CA ILE A 128 17.11 -1.28 -6.36
C ILE A 128 18.62 -1.24 -6.09
N SER A 129 19.08 -2.12 -5.20
CA SER A 129 20.51 -2.18 -4.86
C SER A 129 21.26 -3.17 -5.75
N LYS A 130 22.44 -2.76 -6.19
CA LYS A 130 23.45 -3.64 -6.82
C LYS A 130 24.19 -4.52 -5.80
N PHE A 131 24.00 -4.29 -4.49
CA PHE A 131 24.68 -4.97 -3.39
C PHE A 131 23.70 -5.64 -2.41
N LYS A 132 24.08 -6.80 -1.86
CA LYS A 132 23.20 -7.71 -1.11
C LYS A 132 22.76 -7.27 0.30
N ASN A 133 23.21 -6.13 0.82
CA ASN A 133 22.92 -5.77 2.22
C ASN A 133 21.58 -5.04 2.35
N ASN A 134 20.48 -5.82 2.32
CA ASN A 134 19.15 -5.33 2.64
C ASN A 134 19.03 -5.07 4.16
N LYS A 135 18.57 -3.87 4.53
CA LYS A 135 18.38 -3.42 5.93
C LYS A 135 16.92 -3.43 6.37
N THR A 136 16.03 -4.12 5.67
CA THR A 136 14.60 -4.22 6.00
C THR A 136 14.33 -4.65 7.44
N LEU A 137 15.18 -5.48 8.06
CA LEU A 137 14.97 -5.93 9.44
C LEU A 137 15.55 -4.99 10.51
N LYS A 138 16.27 -3.92 10.14
CA LYS A 138 16.99 -3.05 11.08
C LYS A 138 16.08 -2.40 12.12
N ILE A 139 14.82 -2.11 11.77
CA ILE A 139 13.87 -1.54 12.73
C ILE A 139 13.58 -2.49 13.90
N LEU A 140 13.60 -3.81 13.66
CA LEU A 140 13.33 -4.83 14.66
C LEU A 140 14.43 -4.93 15.71
N ASP A 141 15.64 -4.41 15.45
CA ASP A 141 16.71 -4.34 16.45
C ASP A 141 16.30 -3.53 17.69
N LYS A 142 15.33 -2.62 17.55
CA LYS A 142 14.75 -1.84 18.65
C LYS A 142 13.75 -2.63 19.49
N PHE A 143 13.28 -3.78 19.00
CA PHE A 143 12.17 -4.54 19.58
C PHE A 143 12.52 -6.02 19.72
N PRO A 144 13.34 -6.41 20.71
CA PRO A 144 13.81 -7.79 20.86
C PRO A 144 12.68 -8.83 20.90
N LYS A 145 11.58 -8.54 21.61
CA LYS A 145 10.39 -9.41 21.67
C LYS A 145 9.78 -9.65 20.28
N LEU A 146 9.70 -8.61 19.44
CA LEU A 146 9.21 -8.76 18.07
C LEU A 146 10.24 -9.49 17.20
N LYS A 147 11.52 -9.13 17.31
CA LYS A 147 12.60 -9.71 16.52
C LYS A 147 12.72 -11.23 16.73
N ASN A 148 12.59 -11.70 17.97
CA ASN A 148 12.64 -13.12 18.30
C ASN A 148 11.43 -13.91 17.76
N ASN A 149 10.33 -13.22 17.50
CA ASN A 149 9.08 -13.81 17.03
C ASN A 149 8.79 -13.50 15.55
N TYR A 150 9.76 -12.94 14.83
CA TYR A 150 9.66 -12.62 13.42
C TYR A 150 9.54 -13.88 12.56
N ILE A 151 8.57 -13.87 11.64
CA ILE A 151 8.32 -14.96 10.69
C ILE A 151 8.83 -14.55 9.31
N SER A 152 8.30 -13.45 8.79
CA SER A 152 8.56 -12.98 7.43
C SER A 152 8.17 -11.51 7.29
N HIS A 153 8.43 -10.92 6.13
CA HIS A 153 7.88 -9.62 5.77
C HIS A 153 7.41 -9.59 4.32
N LYS A 154 6.52 -8.64 4.01
CA LYS A 154 6.10 -8.29 2.66
C LYS A 154 6.34 -6.80 2.46
N ILE A 155 6.91 -6.42 1.32
CA ILE A 155 7.02 -5.03 0.90
C ILE A 155 5.90 -4.78 -0.10
N THR A 156 5.09 -3.74 0.09
CA THR A 156 3.90 -3.49 -0.74
C THR A 156 3.42 -2.03 -0.62
N PHE A 157 2.65 -1.58 -1.61
CA PHE A 157 1.89 -0.33 -1.57
C PHE A 157 0.48 -0.51 -0.99
N ASN A 158 0.06 -1.74 -0.71
CA ASN A 158 -1.29 -2.07 -0.24
C ASN A 158 -1.22 -2.93 1.02
N THR A 159 -1.69 -2.37 2.13
CA THR A 159 -1.94 -3.12 3.37
C THR A 159 -3.36 -3.67 3.37
N TYR A 160 -3.73 -4.33 4.46
CA TYR A 160 -5.08 -4.86 4.67
C TYR A 160 -6.16 -3.79 4.83
N VAL A 161 -5.75 -2.57 5.15
CA VAL A 161 -6.64 -1.48 5.53
C VAL A 161 -6.48 -0.29 4.59
N THR A 162 -5.26 -0.01 4.14
CA THR A 162 -4.91 1.20 3.37
C THR A 162 -4.09 0.86 2.14
N GLY A 163 -4.33 1.59 1.05
CA GLY A 163 -3.37 1.74 -0.05
C GLY A 163 -2.64 3.07 0.13
N GLY A 164 -1.34 3.12 -0.15
CA GLY A 164 -0.54 4.30 0.15
C GLY A 164 0.92 4.20 -0.31
N PRO A 165 1.85 4.93 0.35
CA PRO A 165 3.28 4.86 0.03
C PRO A 165 3.83 3.45 0.24
N LEU A 166 5.02 3.18 -0.30
CA LEU A 166 5.66 1.87 -0.13
C LEU A 166 5.88 1.59 1.37
N GLN A 167 5.47 0.41 1.79
CA GLN A 167 5.48 -0.03 3.18
C GLN A 167 6.09 -1.43 3.31
N ILE A 168 6.46 -1.77 4.54
CA ILE A 168 6.90 -3.11 4.94
C ILE A 168 5.93 -3.62 6.00
N ILE A 169 5.30 -4.75 5.71
CA ILE A 169 4.49 -5.52 6.65
C ILE A 169 5.39 -6.59 7.26
N TYR A 170 5.61 -6.56 8.57
CA TYR A 170 6.30 -7.62 9.30
C TYR A 170 5.31 -8.56 9.95
N TYR A 171 5.49 -9.87 9.76
CA TYR A 171 4.68 -10.90 10.37
C TYR A 171 5.39 -11.51 11.57
N PHE A 172 4.64 -11.72 12.65
CA PHE A 172 5.15 -12.25 13.91
C PHE A 172 4.25 -13.34 14.45
N ASN A 173 4.83 -14.30 15.18
CA ASN A 173 4.05 -15.20 16.03
C ASN A 173 3.32 -14.37 17.09
N LEU A 174 2.03 -14.65 17.32
CA LEU A 174 1.26 -14.06 18.41
C LEU A 174 1.26 -15.01 19.61
N ASN A 175 2.20 -14.78 20.52
CA ASN A 175 2.43 -15.51 21.77
C ASN A 175 2.52 -14.54 22.96
N GLU A 176 2.90 -15.02 24.13
CA GLU A 176 2.96 -14.17 25.34
C GLU A 176 3.93 -12.99 25.19
N GLU A 177 5.12 -13.17 24.60
CA GLU A 177 6.08 -12.06 24.43
C GLU A 177 5.55 -10.94 23.52
N THR A 178 4.89 -11.31 22.43
CA THR A 178 4.34 -10.35 21.47
C THR A 178 3.03 -9.73 21.96
N LYS A 179 2.22 -10.46 22.73
CA LYS A 179 1.09 -9.89 23.48
C LYS A 179 1.55 -8.86 24.50
N GLU A 180 2.60 -9.16 25.28
CA GLU A 180 3.18 -8.22 26.23
C GLU A 180 3.70 -6.95 25.55
N TYR A 181 4.26 -7.06 24.34
CA TYR A 181 4.60 -5.89 23.54
C TYR A 181 3.36 -5.06 23.19
N LEU A 182 2.31 -5.70 22.66
CA LEU A 182 1.07 -5.01 22.28
C LEU A 182 0.37 -4.36 23.47
N LEU A 183 0.40 -4.99 24.65
CA LEU A 183 -0.23 -4.49 25.87
C LEU A 183 0.38 -3.19 26.41
N GLN A 184 1.55 -2.76 25.91
CA GLN A 184 2.13 -1.45 26.24
C GLN A 184 1.33 -0.29 25.63
N PHE A 185 0.52 -0.56 24.61
CA PHE A 185 -0.29 0.45 23.93
C PHE A 185 -1.71 0.48 24.49
N LYS A 186 -2.23 1.70 24.68
CA LYS A 186 -3.61 1.92 25.14
C LYS A 186 -4.61 1.21 24.22
N ASP A 187 -4.45 1.31 22.92
CA ASP A 187 -5.29 0.70 21.89
C ASP A 187 -4.51 0.51 20.58
N ASP A 188 -5.19 -0.02 19.57
CA ASP A 188 -4.69 -0.28 18.22
C ASP A 188 -4.38 0.97 17.39
N TYR A 189 -4.66 2.16 17.91
CA TYR A 189 -4.33 3.44 17.27
C TYR A 189 -3.24 4.21 18.01
N SER A 190 -2.69 3.61 19.07
CA SER A 190 -1.74 4.26 19.97
C SER A 190 -0.28 3.93 19.64
N PHE A 191 -0.01 3.26 18.52
CA PHE A 191 1.35 2.97 18.08
C PHE A 191 2.09 4.26 17.70
N ASN A 192 3.23 4.51 18.33
CA ASN A 192 4.01 5.74 18.14
C ASN A 192 5.53 5.49 18.16
N ASN A 193 5.95 4.29 17.78
CA ASN A 193 7.34 3.83 17.88
C ASN A 193 7.97 3.48 16.51
N GLY A 194 7.34 3.90 15.42
CA GLY A 194 7.75 3.61 14.05
C GLY A 194 7.25 2.27 13.51
N LEU A 195 6.45 1.53 14.28
CA LEU A 195 5.57 0.49 13.79
C LEU A 195 4.13 0.98 13.96
N GLU A 196 3.27 0.62 13.02
CA GLU A 196 1.88 1.06 12.90
C GLU A 196 1.03 -0.11 12.40
N ASP A 197 -0.27 0.12 12.21
CA ASP A 197 -1.26 -0.79 11.62
C ASP A 197 -1.18 -2.24 12.09
N LEU A 198 -2.02 -2.59 13.06
CA LEU A 198 -2.13 -3.95 13.57
C LEU A 198 -3.02 -4.81 12.66
N ALA A 199 -2.58 -6.02 12.35
CA ALA A 199 -3.46 -7.08 11.90
C ALA A 199 -3.25 -8.38 12.67
N LEU A 200 -4.32 -9.16 12.83
CA LEU A 200 -4.33 -10.44 13.56
C LEU A 200 -4.88 -11.56 12.68
N TYR A 201 -4.27 -12.73 12.83
CA TYR A 201 -4.55 -13.90 11.99
C TYR A 201 -4.74 -15.15 12.84
N LYS A 202 -5.61 -16.02 12.33
CA LYS A 202 -5.60 -17.44 12.67
C LYS A 202 -4.99 -18.20 11.51
N ASP A 203 -3.80 -18.75 11.76
CA ASP A 203 -2.94 -19.35 10.76
C ASP A 203 -2.63 -18.32 9.67
N ASP A 204 -3.18 -18.47 8.47
CA ASP A 204 -3.03 -17.50 7.38
C ASP A 204 -4.30 -16.66 7.10
N ASN A 205 -5.36 -16.87 7.87
CA ASN A 205 -6.62 -16.14 7.70
C ASN A 205 -6.61 -14.84 8.47
N LEU A 206 -6.76 -13.71 7.77
CA LEU A 206 -6.91 -12.38 8.37
C LEU A 206 -8.28 -12.25 9.03
N LEU A 207 -8.30 -11.91 10.32
CA LEU A 207 -9.53 -11.75 11.09
C LEU A 207 -9.74 -10.34 11.64
N TYR A 208 -8.65 -9.60 11.77
CA TYR A 208 -8.68 -8.24 12.25
C TYR A 208 -7.59 -7.43 11.56
N ALA A 209 -7.89 -6.21 11.16
CA ALA A 209 -6.88 -5.21 10.89
C ALA A 209 -7.38 -3.82 11.32
N SER A 210 -6.45 -2.93 11.63
CA SER A 210 -6.73 -1.55 12.01
C SER A 210 -5.70 -0.63 11.41
N CYS A 211 -6.15 0.54 10.95
CA CYS A 211 -5.23 1.60 10.55
C CYS A 211 -5.04 2.61 11.68
N THR A 212 -3.78 2.87 12.05
CA THR A 212 -3.43 3.81 13.12
C THR A 212 -3.85 5.24 12.77
N HIS A 213 -3.67 5.65 11.52
CA HIS A 213 -3.84 7.03 11.07
C HIS A 213 -5.30 7.44 10.92
N GLU A 214 -6.06 6.71 10.10
CA GLU A 214 -7.46 7.02 9.81
C GLU A 214 -8.43 6.41 10.84
N LYS A 215 -7.92 5.59 11.78
CA LYS A 215 -8.67 5.03 12.92
C LYS A 215 -9.90 4.20 12.53
N PHE A 216 -9.81 3.45 11.44
CA PHE A 216 -10.81 2.46 11.07
C PHE A 216 -10.31 1.03 11.29
N ARG A 217 -11.28 0.12 11.39
CA ARG A 217 -11.05 -1.32 11.58
C ARG A 217 -11.66 -2.10 10.44
N TYR A 218 -10.88 -3.05 9.94
CA TYR A 218 -11.40 -4.18 9.21
C TYR A 218 -11.67 -5.32 10.18
N HIS A 219 -12.92 -5.77 10.22
CA HIS A 219 -13.29 -7.02 10.87
C HIS A 219 -13.49 -8.03 9.75
N GLY A 220 -12.59 -9.02 9.68
CA GLY A 220 -12.80 -10.20 8.87
C GLY A 220 -13.94 -10.99 9.49
N LEU A 221 -15.17 -10.54 9.29
CA LEU A 221 -16.33 -11.36 9.55
C LEU A 221 -16.29 -12.46 8.50
N SER A 222 -16.12 -13.69 8.99
CA SER A 222 -16.57 -14.88 8.28
C SER A 222 -17.93 -14.58 7.63
N GLU A 223 -18.17 -15.20 6.49
CA GLU A 223 -19.45 -15.14 5.77
C GLU A 223 -20.68 -15.60 6.61
N GLU A 224 -20.53 -15.87 7.90
CA GLU A 224 -21.55 -16.45 8.79
C GLU A 224 -22.57 -15.45 9.34
N ASN A 225 -22.48 -14.15 9.07
CA ASN A 225 -23.47 -13.16 9.55
C ASN A 225 -24.30 -12.46 8.46
N LYS A 226 -24.31 -12.97 7.21
CA LYS A 226 -25.20 -12.45 6.16
C LYS A 226 -26.60 -13.08 6.09
N ASN A 227 -26.92 -14.06 6.95
CA ASN A 227 -28.22 -14.75 6.94
C ASN A 227 -29.20 -14.34 8.06
N ASN A 228 -29.00 -13.21 8.74
CA ASN A 228 -29.93 -12.76 9.79
C ASN A 228 -30.24 -11.26 9.73
N ARG A 229 -30.59 -10.73 8.55
CA ARG A 229 -31.40 -9.52 8.41
C ARG A 229 -32.29 -9.61 7.18
#